data_AF-A0A6L8I244-F1
#
_entry.id   AF-A0A6L8I244-F1
#
_cell.length_a   1.000
_cell.length_b   1.000
_cell.length_c   1.000
_cell.angle_alpha   90.00
_cell.angle_beta   90.00
_cell.angle_gamma   90.00
#
_symmetry.space_group_name_H-M   'P 1'
#
loop_
_entity.id
_entity.type
_entity.pdbx_description
1 polymer ?
#
loop_
_entity_poly.entity_id
_entity_poly.type
_entity_poly.pdbx_seq_one_letter_code
_entity_poly.pdbx_strand_id
1 'polypeptide(L)'
;MSLFAVGDDDQNIYGFKGASVEYIRRFGKDYKARPAHLVENYRSTANIINASSCVIRQAGERMKADHDLVVDAARKPDPPGGELERLDVVGRGRVQILQEASTKNAQAVLALKELRRLSGLDLPGWDWARAAVIAREWEYLEPVRSLCEEQGIPVQFATEKPAKFWRLRETQAFISWLTARKDANLSASSLADWAARQPDGKWWTLLKEGVGTLVGELGGREARVDRRVALEWLAEWSHEARRRQSGLLLLTAHRAKGLEFDDVVILDGGWAGRSRDKDPDSERRLYYVAMTRARRSLALLSMKRRHPIIGDLDDPAFLRREPGLEPIDVSGGDKLYRTPELSNVDLSYAGRLREGHIALRALERLNVGDPVGLRQRGDRWLVVDQREVPVGRLATSFKPPEGAAFVEGRVHAVCVWFREDGADEYRDQVRRDKWPVVVPDLVYRR
;
A
#
# COMPACT_ATOMS: atom_id res chain seq x y z
N MET A 1 -17.73 33.05 18.13
CA MET A 1 -17.07 31.80 17.69
C MET A 1 -17.57 31.49 16.30
N SER A 2 -16.69 31.44 15.30
CA SER A 2 -17.06 31.15 13.91
C SER A 2 -16.73 29.69 13.64
N LEU A 3 -17.73 28.92 13.21
CA LEU A 3 -17.58 27.50 12.85
C LEU A 3 -17.62 27.37 11.33
N PHE A 4 -16.65 26.63 10.78
CA PHE A 4 -16.57 26.30 9.36
C PHE A 4 -16.47 24.78 9.23
N ALA A 5 -17.30 24.18 8.38
CA ALA A 5 -17.37 22.74 8.17
C ALA A 5 -17.28 22.42 6.67
N VAL A 6 -16.49 21.40 6.33
CA VAL A 6 -16.34 20.89 4.96
C VAL A 6 -16.75 19.42 4.96
N GLY A 7 -17.55 19.02 3.98
CA GLY A 7 -18.02 17.65 3.85
C GLY A 7 -18.52 17.34 2.44
N ASP A 8 -18.57 16.05 2.14
CA ASP A 8 -19.13 15.52 0.89
C ASP A 8 -20.02 14.32 1.20
N ASP A 9 -21.33 14.48 0.99
CA ASP A 9 -22.34 13.47 1.28
C ASP A 9 -22.22 12.25 0.36
N ASP A 10 -21.80 12.47 -0.89
CA ASP A 10 -21.50 11.41 -1.85
C ASP A 10 -20.29 10.55 -1.48
N GLN A 11 -19.47 11.01 -0.53
CA GLN A 11 -18.34 10.25 0.02
C GLN A 11 -18.58 9.74 1.44
N ASN A 12 -19.82 9.74 1.94
CA ASN A 12 -20.12 9.11 3.22
C ASN A 12 -20.17 7.58 3.08
N ILE A 13 -19.07 6.92 3.47
CA ILE A 13 -18.85 5.48 3.32
C ILE A 13 -18.59 4.76 4.65
N TYR A 14 -18.81 5.44 5.78
CA TYR A 14 -18.59 4.90 7.12
C TYR A 14 -19.87 4.87 7.97
N GLY A 15 -21.05 4.72 7.34
CA GLY A 15 -22.34 4.64 8.04
C GLY A 15 -22.38 3.50 9.05
N PHE A 16 -21.74 2.37 8.75
CA PHE A 16 -21.53 1.26 9.71
C PHE A 16 -20.74 1.63 10.98
N LYS A 17 -19.99 2.74 10.99
CA LYS A 17 -19.32 3.30 12.19
C LYS A 17 -20.09 4.46 12.82
N GLY A 18 -21.35 4.69 12.41
CA GLY A 18 -22.20 5.75 12.92
C GLY A 18 -22.05 7.10 12.19
N ALA A 19 -21.34 7.17 11.06
CA ALA A 19 -21.26 8.39 10.27
C ALA A 19 -22.60 8.64 9.54
N SER A 20 -23.32 9.70 9.92
CA SER A 20 -24.62 10.05 9.32
C SER A 20 -24.52 11.31 8.47
N VAL A 21 -25.08 11.27 7.25
CA VAL A 21 -25.27 12.46 6.39
C VAL A 21 -26.20 13.48 7.07
N GLU A 22 -27.03 13.03 8.01
CA GLU A 22 -27.92 13.88 8.80
C GLU A 22 -27.18 15.02 9.48
N TYR A 23 -25.94 14.80 9.97
CA TYR A 23 -25.17 15.85 10.64
C TYR A 23 -24.80 17.01 9.69
N ILE A 24 -24.44 16.69 8.44
CA ILE A 24 -24.16 17.71 7.42
C ILE A 24 -25.45 18.47 7.07
N ARG A 25 -26.58 17.75 6.95
CA ARG A 25 -27.90 18.35 6.68
C ARG A 25 -28.37 19.26 7.82
N ARG A 26 -28.15 18.84 9.06
CA ARG A 26 -28.52 19.60 10.27
C ARG A 26 -27.63 20.82 10.48
N PHE A 27 -26.37 20.78 10.06
CA PHE A 27 -25.45 21.91 10.23
C PHE A 27 -26.01 23.23 9.66
N GLY A 28 -26.64 23.18 8.49
CA GLY A 28 -27.31 24.33 7.89
C GLY A 28 -28.45 24.89 8.76
N LYS A 29 -29.22 24.01 9.42
CA LYS A 29 -30.33 24.39 10.31
C LYS A 29 -29.83 24.87 11.68
N ASP A 30 -28.95 24.09 12.31
CA ASP A 30 -28.49 24.29 13.69
C ASP A 30 -27.65 25.57 13.82
N TYR A 31 -26.87 25.93 12.79
CA TYR A 31 -25.97 27.09 12.81
C TYR A 31 -26.36 28.20 11.84
N LYS A 32 -27.51 28.09 11.14
CA LYS A 32 -27.91 29.02 10.07
C LYS A 32 -26.79 29.26 9.04
N ALA A 33 -26.02 28.21 8.75
CA ALA A 33 -24.83 28.29 7.91
C ALA A 33 -25.21 28.52 6.45
N ARG A 34 -24.41 29.31 5.72
CA ARG A 34 -24.57 29.51 4.28
C ARG A 34 -23.77 28.43 3.53
N PRO A 35 -24.42 27.56 2.73
CA PRO A 35 -23.69 26.56 1.97
C PRO A 35 -22.92 27.21 0.83
N ALA A 36 -21.71 26.71 0.58
CA ALA A 36 -20.94 27.00 -0.63
C ALA A 36 -20.55 25.65 -1.25
N HIS A 37 -20.81 25.49 -2.55
CA HIS A 37 -20.52 24.25 -3.26
C HIS A 37 -19.25 24.40 -4.09
N LEU A 38 -18.26 23.55 -3.82
CA LEU A 38 -17.05 23.45 -4.63
C LEU A 38 -17.27 22.35 -5.66
N VAL A 39 -17.56 22.75 -6.90
CA VAL A 39 -17.88 21.84 -8.02
C VAL A 39 -16.71 21.62 -8.98
N GLU A 40 -15.70 22.49 -8.90
CA GLU A 40 -14.50 22.37 -9.72
C GLU A 40 -13.60 21.27 -9.17
N ASN A 41 -13.38 20.24 -9.98
CA ASN A 41 -12.46 19.16 -9.73
C ASN A 41 -11.13 19.52 -10.38
N TYR A 42 -10.07 19.62 -9.57
CA TYR A 42 -8.70 19.97 -9.96
C TYR A 42 -7.81 18.75 -10.26
N ARG A 43 -8.38 17.54 -10.21
CA ARG A 43 -7.64 16.28 -10.10
C ARG A 43 -7.79 15.40 -11.34
N SER A 44 -9.03 15.06 -11.67
CA SER A 44 -9.39 14.01 -12.63
C SER A 44 -9.67 14.59 -14.01
N THR A 45 -9.53 13.78 -15.05
CA THR A 45 -9.96 14.12 -16.41
C THR A 45 -11.48 14.24 -16.50
N ALA A 46 -11.98 14.94 -17.52
CA ALA A 46 -13.42 15.13 -17.70
C ALA A 46 -14.14 13.77 -17.91
N ASN A 47 -13.55 12.83 -18.65
CA ASN A 47 -14.13 11.50 -18.82
C ASN A 47 -14.26 10.75 -17.49
N ILE A 48 -13.28 10.82 -16.58
CA ILE A 48 -13.37 10.19 -15.26
C ILE A 48 -14.46 10.86 -14.42
N ILE A 49 -14.56 12.20 -14.46
CA ILE A 49 -15.59 12.96 -13.75
C ILE A 49 -16.98 12.60 -14.27
N ASN A 50 -17.18 12.57 -15.59
CA ASN A 50 -18.44 12.22 -16.24
C ASN A 50 -18.87 10.79 -15.90
N ALA A 51 -17.96 9.82 -16.05
CA ALA A 51 -18.20 8.42 -15.72
C ALA A 51 -18.57 8.23 -14.23
N SER A 52 -17.83 8.88 -13.33
CA SER A 52 -18.12 8.82 -11.88
C SER A 52 -19.46 9.49 -11.55
N SER A 53 -19.79 10.58 -12.25
CA SER A 53 -21.07 11.28 -12.12
C SER A 53 -22.25 10.38 -12.55
N CYS A 54 -22.10 9.62 -13.64
CA CYS A 54 -23.10 8.64 -14.08
C CYS A 54 -23.38 7.55 -13.02
N VAL A 55 -22.34 7.12 -12.28
CA VAL A 55 -22.51 6.16 -11.18
C VAL A 55 -23.28 6.79 -10.01
N ILE A 56 -22.86 7.97 -9.55
CA ILE A 56 -23.42 8.57 -8.32
C ILE A 56 -24.78 9.22 -8.51
N ARG A 57 -25.14 9.67 -9.72
CA ARG A 57 -26.47 10.26 -10.03
C ARG A 57 -27.63 9.31 -9.74
N GLN A 58 -27.40 8.00 -9.77
CA GLN A 58 -28.42 7.00 -9.41
C GLN A 58 -28.64 6.87 -7.90
N ALA A 59 -27.80 7.48 -7.06
CA ALA A 59 -27.98 7.45 -5.61
C ALA A 59 -29.09 8.42 -5.16
N GLY A 60 -29.94 7.97 -4.24
CA GLY A 60 -30.97 8.78 -3.61
C GLY A 60 -30.41 9.82 -2.65
N GLU A 61 -31.25 10.79 -2.30
CA GLU A 61 -31.02 11.77 -1.23
C GLU A 61 -29.64 12.46 -1.28
N ARG A 62 -29.20 12.88 -2.47
CA ARG A 62 -27.98 13.67 -2.63
C ARG A 62 -28.22 15.13 -2.27
N MET A 63 -27.27 15.78 -1.60
CA MET A 63 -27.30 17.21 -1.31
C MET A 63 -26.83 18.06 -2.49
N LYS A 64 -26.08 17.45 -3.42
CA LYS A 64 -25.49 18.10 -4.60
C LYS A 64 -26.12 17.61 -5.91
N ALA A 65 -27.39 17.21 -5.88
CA ALA A 65 -28.08 16.68 -7.07
C ALA A 65 -28.06 17.66 -8.26
N ASP A 66 -28.16 18.96 -7.98
CA ASP A 66 -28.17 20.03 -9.00
C ASP A 66 -26.77 20.62 -9.30
N HIS A 67 -25.71 20.07 -8.70
CA HIS A 67 -24.35 20.62 -8.73
C HIS A 67 -23.36 19.58 -9.24
N ASP A 68 -23.39 19.34 -10.55
CA ASP A 68 -22.47 18.41 -11.20
C ASP A 68 -21.02 18.88 -11.08
N LEU A 69 -20.12 17.92 -10.86
CA LEU A 69 -18.70 18.18 -10.85
C LEU A 69 -18.21 18.46 -12.27
N VAL A 70 -17.35 19.46 -12.40
CA VAL A 70 -16.73 19.85 -13.67
C VAL A 70 -15.22 19.97 -13.51
N VAL A 71 -14.47 19.83 -14.60
CA VAL A 71 -13.05 20.18 -14.58
C VAL A 71 -12.88 21.66 -14.22
N ASP A 72 -11.78 21.98 -13.55
CA ASP A 72 -11.43 23.36 -13.24
C ASP A 72 -11.37 24.25 -14.49
N ALA A 73 -11.53 25.56 -14.29
CA ALA A 73 -11.59 26.51 -15.40
C ALA A 73 -10.34 26.50 -16.28
N ALA A 74 -9.16 26.19 -15.73
CA ALA A 74 -7.89 26.18 -16.45
C ALA A 74 -7.80 24.99 -17.43
N ARG A 75 -8.41 23.85 -17.09
CA ARG A 75 -8.41 22.61 -17.90
C ARG A 75 -9.67 22.43 -18.75
N LYS A 76 -10.61 23.37 -18.73
CA LYS A 76 -11.78 23.36 -19.65
C LYS A 76 -11.41 23.23 -21.14
N PRO A 77 -10.31 23.81 -21.65
CA PRO A 77 -9.89 23.64 -23.04
C PRO A 77 -9.28 22.26 -23.35
N ASP A 78 -8.91 21.48 -22.32
CA ASP A 78 -8.29 20.18 -22.53
C ASP A 78 -9.28 19.19 -23.15
N PRO A 79 -8.80 18.25 -23.97
CA PRO A 79 -9.61 17.13 -24.44
C PRO A 79 -10.21 16.36 -23.25
N PRO A 80 -11.45 15.83 -23.34
CA PRO A 80 -12.09 15.15 -22.22
C PRO A 80 -11.30 13.99 -21.61
N GLY A 81 -10.51 13.28 -22.43
CA GLY A 81 -9.61 12.21 -22.02
C GLY A 81 -8.22 12.68 -21.55
N GLY A 82 -7.96 13.98 -21.50
CA GLY A 82 -6.66 14.55 -21.16
C GLY A 82 -5.57 14.12 -22.14
N GLU A 83 -4.35 13.92 -21.63
CA GLU A 83 -3.20 13.48 -22.44
C GLU A 83 -3.41 12.13 -23.14
N LEU A 84 -4.17 11.23 -22.49
CA LEU A 84 -4.47 9.90 -23.02
C LEU A 84 -5.35 9.94 -24.27
N GLU A 85 -6.11 11.01 -24.50
CA GLU A 85 -6.92 11.11 -25.72
C GLU A 85 -6.06 11.08 -26.99
N ARG A 86 -4.83 11.62 -26.90
CA ARG A 86 -3.86 11.60 -28.00
C ARG A 86 -2.89 10.42 -27.92
N LEU A 87 -2.42 10.09 -26.73
CA LEU A 87 -1.35 9.10 -26.52
C LEU A 87 -1.84 7.65 -26.51
N ASP A 88 -3.10 7.41 -26.13
CA ASP A 88 -3.68 6.08 -26.08
C ASP A 88 -4.65 5.84 -27.25
N VAL A 89 -4.17 5.18 -28.31
CA VAL A 89 -5.00 4.84 -29.48
C VAL A 89 -6.18 3.93 -29.15
N VAL A 90 -6.10 3.19 -28.04
CA VAL A 90 -7.09 2.19 -27.64
C VAL A 90 -8.16 2.84 -26.78
N GLY A 91 -7.76 3.37 -25.61
CA GLY A 91 -8.68 3.94 -24.64
C GLY A 91 -9.11 5.36 -24.96
N ARG A 92 -8.23 6.15 -25.58
CA ARG A 92 -8.40 7.60 -25.83
C ARG A 92 -8.85 8.37 -24.58
N GLY A 93 -8.32 8.00 -23.42
CA GLY A 93 -8.66 8.61 -22.13
C GLY A 93 -10.11 8.38 -21.65
N ARG A 94 -10.85 7.45 -22.26
CA ARG A 94 -12.16 7.00 -21.74
C ARG A 94 -11.98 6.00 -20.60
N VAL A 95 -12.96 5.92 -19.71
CA VAL A 95 -13.01 4.92 -18.65
C VAL A 95 -13.26 3.54 -19.27
N GLN A 96 -12.29 2.64 -19.12
CA GLN A 96 -12.35 1.31 -19.71
C GLN A 96 -13.23 0.39 -18.86
N ILE A 97 -14.16 -0.35 -19.47
CA ILE A 97 -14.89 -1.45 -18.82
C ILE A 97 -14.41 -2.76 -19.47
N LEU A 98 -13.71 -3.59 -18.71
CA LEU A 98 -13.10 -4.84 -19.18
C LEU A 98 -13.97 -6.04 -18.76
N GLN A 99 -14.58 -6.74 -19.73
CA GLN A 99 -15.74 -7.63 -19.50
C GLN A 99 -15.46 -9.15 -19.56
N GLU A 100 -14.22 -9.59 -19.35
CA GLU A 100 -13.81 -10.96 -19.68
C GLU A 100 -13.49 -11.86 -18.47
N ALA A 101 -13.41 -11.29 -17.27
CA ALA A 101 -12.94 -12.05 -16.11
C ALA A 101 -14.03 -12.94 -15.48
N SER A 102 -13.90 -14.26 -15.61
CA SER A 102 -14.80 -15.21 -14.92
C SER A 102 -14.33 -15.59 -13.51
N THR A 103 -13.09 -15.28 -13.14
CA THR A 103 -12.45 -15.67 -11.88
C THR A 103 -11.61 -14.54 -11.28
N LYS A 104 -11.23 -14.65 -10.00
CA LYS A 104 -10.30 -13.69 -9.34
C LYS A 104 -8.95 -13.62 -10.07
N ASN A 105 -8.45 -14.77 -10.55
CA ASN A 105 -7.19 -14.84 -11.31
C ASN A 105 -7.32 -14.15 -12.67
N ALA A 106 -8.44 -14.34 -13.38
CA ALA A 106 -8.69 -13.66 -14.65
C ALA A 106 -8.78 -12.14 -14.46
N GLN A 107 -9.39 -11.67 -13.35
CA GLN A 107 -9.40 -10.24 -13.02
C GLN A 107 -7.99 -9.69 -12.79
N ALA A 108 -7.14 -10.41 -12.06
CA ALA A 108 -5.76 -10.01 -11.83
C ALA A 108 -4.95 -9.92 -13.12
N VAL A 109 -5.11 -10.91 -14.00
CA VAL A 109 -4.49 -10.90 -15.34
C VAL A 109 -4.89 -9.67 -16.14
N LEU A 110 -6.19 -9.37 -16.23
CA LEU A 110 -6.68 -8.21 -16.97
C LEU A 110 -6.23 -6.89 -16.35
N ALA A 111 -6.23 -6.79 -15.01
CA ALA A 111 -5.77 -5.59 -14.31
C ALA A 111 -4.30 -5.29 -14.62
N LEU A 112 -3.42 -6.30 -14.54
CA LEU A 112 -2.00 -6.11 -14.86
C LEU A 112 -1.75 -5.95 -16.35
N LYS A 113 -2.52 -6.62 -17.21
CA LYS A 113 -2.45 -6.42 -18.67
C LYS A 113 -2.73 -4.96 -19.03
N GLU A 114 -3.76 -4.35 -18.44
CA GLU A 114 -4.10 -2.96 -18.71
C GLU A 114 -3.06 -1.99 -18.15
N LEU A 115 -2.59 -2.18 -16.91
CA LEU A 115 -1.53 -1.33 -16.34
C LEU A 115 -0.21 -1.43 -17.12
N ARG A 116 0.17 -2.63 -17.59
CA ARG A 116 1.34 -2.82 -18.47
C ARG A 116 1.16 -2.19 -19.83
N ARG A 117 -0.05 -2.23 -20.39
CA ARG A 117 -0.36 -1.54 -21.64
C ARG A 117 -0.13 -0.03 -21.47
N LEU A 118 -0.63 0.53 -20.37
CA LEU A 118 -0.40 1.94 -20.02
C LEU A 118 1.08 2.25 -19.78
N SER A 119 1.83 1.34 -19.14
CA SER A 119 3.28 1.51 -18.94
C SER A 119 4.08 1.53 -20.23
N GLY A 120 3.57 0.90 -21.28
CA GLY A 120 4.16 0.92 -22.61
C GLY A 120 3.80 2.16 -23.44
N LEU A 121 2.90 3.01 -22.94
CA LEU A 121 2.65 4.32 -23.54
C LEU A 121 3.74 5.29 -23.06
N ASP A 122 4.19 6.18 -23.93
CA ASP A 122 5.15 7.25 -23.61
C ASP A 122 4.49 8.36 -22.76
N LEU A 123 3.99 7.96 -21.59
CA LEU A 123 3.27 8.81 -20.66
C LEU A 123 4.25 9.49 -19.71
N PRO A 124 4.23 10.84 -19.63
CA PRO A 124 5.08 11.57 -18.70
C PRO A 124 4.88 11.09 -17.25
N GLY A 125 5.98 10.69 -16.62
CA GLY A 125 6.00 10.31 -15.20
C GLY A 125 5.18 9.06 -14.86
N TRP A 126 4.94 8.16 -15.82
CA TRP A 126 4.35 6.87 -15.51
C TRP A 126 5.25 6.06 -14.57
N ASP A 127 4.68 5.55 -13.49
CA ASP A 127 5.38 4.77 -12.47
C ASP A 127 4.36 3.86 -11.75
N TRP A 128 4.74 2.61 -11.48
CA TRP A 128 3.97 1.69 -10.63
C TRP A 128 3.64 2.32 -9.26
N ALA A 129 4.53 3.16 -8.75
CA ALA A 129 4.35 3.90 -7.50
C ALA A 129 3.25 4.98 -7.54
N ARG A 130 2.63 5.20 -8.71
CA ARG A 130 1.52 6.13 -8.91
C ARG A 130 0.23 5.43 -9.35
N ALA A 131 0.25 4.09 -9.43
CA ALA A 131 -0.88 3.27 -9.84
C ALA A 131 -1.49 2.51 -8.66
N ALA A 132 -2.77 2.16 -8.75
CA ALA A 132 -3.43 1.34 -7.73
C ALA A 132 -4.43 0.33 -8.31
N VAL A 133 -4.56 -0.80 -7.62
CA VAL A 133 -5.66 -1.75 -7.83
C VAL A 133 -6.56 -1.75 -6.60
N ILE A 134 -7.81 -1.38 -6.80
CA ILE A 134 -8.81 -1.24 -5.76
C ILE A 134 -9.81 -2.40 -5.86
N ALA A 135 -10.14 -3.02 -4.73
CA ALA A 135 -11.23 -4.00 -4.66
C ALA A 135 -12.19 -3.71 -3.50
N ARG A 136 -13.34 -4.38 -3.49
CA ARG A 136 -14.25 -4.31 -2.35
C ARG A 136 -13.73 -5.07 -1.13
N GLU A 137 -13.09 -6.19 -1.37
CA GLU A 137 -12.60 -7.15 -0.37
C GLU A 137 -11.16 -7.58 -0.70
N TRP A 138 -10.37 -7.87 0.34
CA TRP A 138 -8.95 -8.21 0.20
C TRP A 138 -8.69 -9.45 -0.64
N GLU A 139 -9.59 -10.42 -0.59
CA GLU A 139 -9.43 -11.69 -1.30
C GLU A 139 -9.35 -11.56 -2.83
N TYR A 140 -9.87 -10.47 -3.42
CA TYR A 140 -9.76 -10.21 -4.85
C TYR A 140 -8.39 -9.63 -5.24
N LEU A 141 -7.65 -9.08 -4.27
CA LEU A 141 -6.33 -8.48 -4.50
C LEU A 141 -5.21 -9.51 -4.34
N GLU A 142 -5.45 -10.65 -3.70
CA GLU A 142 -4.42 -11.69 -3.51
C GLU A 142 -3.85 -12.21 -4.84
N PRO A 143 -4.66 -12.56 -5.86
CA PRO A 143 -4.09 -12.99 -7.14
C PRO A 143 -3.31 -11.88 -7.87
N VAL A 144 -3.68 -10.60 -7.67
CA VAL A 144 -2.94 -9.46 -8.24
C VAL A 144 -1.54 -9.40 -7.64
N ARG A 145 -1.43 -9.54 -6.31
CA ARG A 145 -0.14 -9.60 -5.62
C ARG A 145 0.70 -10.74 -6.17
N SER A 146 0.14 -11.93 -6.26
CA SER A 146 0.86 -13.12 -6.71
C SER A 146 1.40 -12.97 -8.12
N LEU A 147 0.59 -12.46 -9.03
CA LEU A 147 1.01 -12.24 -10.40
C LEU A 147 2.06 -11.13 -10.53
N CYS A 148 1.98 -10.07 -9.71
CA CYS A 148 3.01 -9.02 -9.68
C CYS A 148 4.38 -9.59 -9.25
N GLU A 149 4.40 -10.38 -8.18
CA GLU A 149 5.63 -10.99 -7.64
C GLU A 149 6.28 -11.94 -8.64
N GLU A 150 5.48 -12.76 -9.33
CA GLU A 150 5.98 -13.66 -10.39
C GLU A 150 6.56 -12.91 -11.59
N GLN A 151 6.07 -11.70 -11.82
CA GLN A 151 6.45 -10.87 -12.94
C GLN A 151 7.50 -9.80 -12.58
N GLY A 152 7.97 -9.78 -11.34
CA GLY A 152 8.92 -8.78 -10.84
C GLY A 152 8.38 -7.35 -10.81
N ILE A 153 7.06 -7.18 -10.75
CA ILE A 153 6.40 -5.88 -10.63
C ILE A 153 6.43 -5.44 -9.16
N PRO A 154 6.99 -4.27 -8.81
CA PRO A 154 6.93 -3.76 -7.45
C PRO A 154 5.48 -3.57 -7.01
N VAL A 155 5.10 -4.16 -5.88
CA VAL A 155 3.72 -4.18 -5.39
C VAL A 155 3.70 -4.12 -3.86
N GLN A 156 2.62 -3.58 -3.28
CA GLN A 156 2.43 -3.48 -1.83
C GLN A 156 0.95 -3.49 -1.45
N PHE A 157 0.58 -4.14 -0.34
CA PHE A 157 -0.75 -3.96 0.25
C PHE A 157 -0.80 -2.74 1.17
N ALA A 158 -1.91 -1.99 1.14
CA ALA A 158 -2.12 -0.87 2.07
C ALA A 158 -2.28 -1.27 3.55
N THR A 159 -2.33 -2.58 3.85
CA THR A 159 -2.28 -3.12 5.22
C THR A 159 -0.88 -3.41 5.70
N GLU A 160 0.11 -3.53 4.80
CA GLU A 160 1.49 -3.76 5.19
C GLU A 160 1.97 -2.55 6.00
N LYS A 161 2.28 -2.80 7.28
CA LYS A 161 2.96 -1.80 8.08
C LYS A 161 4.43 -1.81 7.67
N PRO A 162 5.02 -0.65 7.36
CA PRO A 162 6.45 -0.60 7.10
C PRO A 162 7.19 -1.12 8.32
N ALA A 163 8.29 -1.83 8.08
CA ALA A 163 9.20 -2.23 9.15
C ALA A 163 9.54 -0.99 10.00
N LYS A 164 9.65 -1.17 11.32
CA LYS A 164 10.02 -0.06 12.22
C LYS A 164 11.44 0.37 11.85
N PHE A 165 11.57 1.40 11.01
CA PHE A 165 12.83 1.85 10.41
C PHE A 165 13.96 1.93 11.45
N TRP A 166 13.67 2.53 12.60
CA TRP A 166 14.60 2.65 13.72
C TRP A 166 15.07 1.35 14.33
N ARG A 167 14.31 0.27 14.19
CA ARG A 167 14.68 -1.06 14.67
C ARG A 167 15.37 -1.88 13.60
N LEU A 168 15.40 -1.48 12.34
CA LEU A 168 16.12 -2.23 11.32
C LEU A 168 17.59 -2.35 11.69
N ARG A 169 18.18 -3.53 11.48
CA ARG A 169 19.59 -3.80 11.75
C ARG A 169 20.50 -2.83 11.02
N GLU A 170 20.11 -2.45 9.81
CA GLU A 170 20.78 -1.47 8.96
C GLU A 170 20.83 -0.09 9.62
N THR A 171 19.68 0.40 10.06
CA THR A 171 19.57 1.69 10.77
C THR A 171 20.30 1.65 12.12
N GLN A 172 20.25 0.53 12.83
CA GLN A 172 20.98 0.35 14.09
C GLN A 172 22.49 0.31 13.90
N ALA A 173 22.97 -0.19 12.76
CA ALA A 173 24.39 -0.08 12.39
C ALA A 173 24.79 1.37 12.17
N PHE A 174 23.95 2.19 11.54
CA PHE A 174 24.18 3.63 11.40
C PHE A 174 24.23 4.35 12.75
N ILE A 175 23.24 4.11 13.62
CA ILE A 175 23.20 4.70 14.97
C ILE A 175 24.43 4.28 15.79
N SER A 176 24.83 3.01 15.70
CA SER A 176 26.02 2.51 16.39
C SER A 176 27.29 3.20 15.88
N TRP A 177 27.39 3.40 14.57
CA TRP A 177 28.51 4.14 13.97
C TRP A 177 28.53 5.61 14.38
N LEU A 178 27.38 6.28 14.44
CA LEU A 178 27.27 7.67 14.90
C LEU A 178 27.63 7.82 16.39
N THR A 179 27.16 6.90 17.24
CA THR A 179 27.38 6.98 18.69
C THR A 179 28.79 6.59 19.11
N ALA A 180 29.48 5.75 18.34
CA ALA A 180 30.88 5.38 18.58
C ALA A 180 31.89 6.54 18.33
N ARG A 181 31.46 7.61 17.65
CA ARG A 181 32.33 8.76 17.36
C ARG A 181 32.44 9.69 18.56
N LYS A 182 33.66 10.13 18.82
CA LYS A 182 33.98 11.14 19.85
C LYS A 182 33.53 12.54 19.44
N ASP A 183 33.59 12.83 18.14
CA ASP A 183 33.22 14.13 17.59
C ASP A 183 31.71 14.26 17.46
N ALA A 184 31.13 15.29 18.09
CA ALA A 184 29.71 15.60 17.98
C ALA A 184 29.35 16.13 16.57
N ASN A 185 30.29 16.84 15.94
CA ASN A 185 30.13 17.42 14.60
C ASN A 185 30.72 16.50 13.52
N LEU A 186 29.84 16.00 12.66
CA LEU A 186 30.15 15.05 11.60
C LEU A 186 30.33 15.82 10.29
N SER A 187 31.34 15.44 9.49
CA SER A 187 31.39 15.91 8.11
C SER A 187 30.37 15.17 7.26
N ALA A 188 29.72 15.88 6.34
CA ALA A 188 28.82 15.30 5.36
C ALA A 188 29.54 14.26 4.47
N SER A 189 30.82 14.48 4.17
CA SER A 189 31.69 13.48 3.54
C SER A 189 31.76 12.16 4.30
N SER A 190 31.87 12.20 5.64
CA SER A 190 31.91 10.97 6.45
C SER A 190 30.60 10.21 6.41
N LEU A 191 29.46 10.91 6.37
CA LEU A 191 28.13 10.32 6.25
C LEU A 191 28.00 9.60 4.90
N ALA A 192 28.36 10.29 3.82
CA ALA A 192 28.33 9.75 2.46
C ALA A 192 29.27 8.54 2.30
N ASP A 193 30.49 8.62 2.83
CA ASP A 193 31.48 7.55 2.74
C ASP A 193 31.11 6.34 3.59
N TRP A 194 30.42 6.56 4.71
CA TRP A 194 29.84 5.46 5.47
C TRP A 194 28.73 4.78 4.66
N ALA A 195 27.78 5.55 4.12
CA ALA A 195 26.67 5.02 3.34
C ALA A 195 27.12 4.25 2.09
N ALA A 196 28.12 4.78 1.36
CA ALA A 196 28.66 4.17 0.16
C ALA A 196 29.39 2.83 0.41
N ARG A 197 29.88 2.59 1.63
CA ARG A 197 30.53 1.32 2.02
C ARG A 197 29.55 0.24 2.48
N GLN A 198 28.28 0.59 2.66
CA GLN A 198 27.28 -0.39 3.08
C GLN A 198 26.90 -1.29 1.90
N PRO A 199 26.58 -2.58 2.16
CA PRO A 199 26.19 -3.50 1.11
C PRO A 199 24.88 -3.07 0.45
N ASP A 200 24.54 -3.74 -0.65
CA ASP A 200 23.22 -3.59 -1.27
C ASP A 200 22.16 -4.39 -0.54
N GLY A 201 20.91 -3.95 -0.69
CA GLY A 201 19.75 -4.58 -0.08
C GLY A 201 18.64 -3.59 0.15
N LYS A 202 17.39 -4.07 0.21
CA LYS A 202 16.17 -3.25 0.32
C LYS A 202 16.30 -2.13 1.37
N TRP A 203 16.66 -2.49 2.60
CA TRP A 203 16.75 -1.52 3.72
C TRP A 203 18.03 -0.70 3.70
N TRP A 204 19.12 -1.24 3.14
CA TRP A 204 20.33 -0.47 2.91
C TRP A 204 20.10 0.63 1.88
N THR A 205 19.41 0.33 0.77
CA THR A 205 19.05 1.32 -0.24
C THR A 205 18.22 2.44 0.36
N LEU A 206 17.19 2.11 1.16
CA LEU A 206 16.38 3.11 1.86
C LEU A 206 17.24 3.99 2.80
N LEU A 207 18.13 3.39 3.58
CA LEU A 207 19.00 4.14 4.48
C LEU A 207 20.01 5.01 3.70
N LYS A 208 20.57 4.49 2.60
CA LYS A 208 21.48 5.22 1.70
C LYS A 208 20.79 6.43 1.07
N GLU A 209 19.52 6.29 0.66
CA GLU A 209 18.69 7.38 0.15
C GLU A 209 18.50 8.48 1.20
N GLY A 210 18.14 8.10 2.43
CA GLY A 210 17.99 9.05 3.52
C GLY A 210 19.28 9.80 3.86
N VAL A 211 20.40 9.09 3.97
CA VAL A 211 21.71 9.73 4.20
C VAL A 211 22.14 10.61 3.03
N GLY A 212 21.89 10.18 1.79
CA GLY A 212 22.19 10.97 0.59
C GLY A 212 21.39 12.27 0.52
N THR A 213 20.10 12.20 0.87
CA THR A 213 19.21 13.36 0.93
C THR A 213 19.68 14.36 2.00
N LEU A 214 20.01 13.87 3.21
CA LEU A 214 20.61 14.70 4.26
C LEU A 214 21.87 15.42 3.78
N VAL A 215 22.81 14.70 3.15
CA VAL A 215 24.06 15.29 2.64
C VAL A 215 23.80 16.35 1.57
N GLY A 216 22.79 16.14 0.72
CA GLY A 216 22.35 17.12 -0.27
C GLY A 216 21.82 18.40 0.38
N GLU A 217 20.92 18.27 1.37
CA GLU A 217 20.33 19.41 2.08
C GLU A 217 21.34 20.21 2.92
N LEU A 218 22.38 19.55 3.43
CA LEU A 218 23.46 20.23 4.15
C LEU A 218 24.35 21.12 3.24
N GLY A 219 24.16 21.08 1.92
CA GLY A 219 24.98 21.84 0.96
C GLY A 219 26.22 21.09 0.46
N GLY A 220 26.23 19.76 0.54
CA GLY A 220 27.27 18.92 -0.03
C GLY A 220 28.35 18.46 0.97
N ARG A 221 29.41 17.83 0.45
CA ARG A 221 30.35 17.01 1.25
C ARG A 221 31.22 17.77 2.25
N GLU A 222 31.35 19.09 2.09
CA GLU A 222 32.15 19.96 2.98
C GLU A 222 31.38 20.39 4.24
N ALA A 223 30.06 20.26 4.22
CA ALA A 223 29.20 20.67 5.32
C ALA A 223 29.42 19.83 6.59
N ARG A 224 29.00 20.38 7.72
CA ARG A 224 29.05 19.72 9.02
C ARG A 224 27.68 19.72 9.68
N VAL A 225 27.39 18.66 10.43
CA VAL A 225 26.12 18.49 11.14
C VAL A 225 26.37 17.86 12.50
N ASP A 226 25.64 18.33 13.52
CA ASP A 226 25.63 17.67 14.82
C ASP A 226 24.94 16.30 14.71
N ARG A 227 25.49 15.28 15.38
CA ARG A 227 24.93 13.93 15.35
C ARG A 227 23.47 13.83 15.77
N ARG A 228 22.99 14.68 16.70
CA ARG A 228 21.59 14.71 17.14
C ARG A 228 20.70 15.24 16.03
N VAL A 229 21.11 16.34 15.40
CA VAL A 229 20.40 16.93 14.25
C VAL A 229 20.32 15.93 13.10
N ALA A 230 21.41 15.20 12.81
CA ALA A 230 21.39 14.16 11.78
C ALA A 230 20.40 13.01 12.11
N LEU A 231 20.29 12.63 13.39
CA LEU A 231 19.34 11.59 13.83
C LEU A 231 17.89 12.08 13.80
N GLU A 232 17.62 13.30 14.26
CA GLU A 232 16.30 13.93 14.23
C GLU A 232 15.80 14.09 12.80
N TRP A 233 16.65 14.62 11.92
CA TRP A 233 16.36 14.76 10.50
C TRP A 233 16.04 13.40 9.86
N LEU A 234 16.85 12.36 10.14
CA LEU A 234 16.59 11.03 9.60
C LEU A 234 15.28 10.43 10.15
N ALA A 235 14.86 10.82 11.36
CA ALA A 235 13.58 10.43 11.93
C ALA A 235 12.43 10.96 11.09
N GLU A 236 12.43 12.27 10.87
CA GLU A 236 11.43 12.98 10.09
C GLU A 236 11.38 12.46 8.66
N TRP A 237 12.55 12.37 8.01
CA TRP A 237 12.67 11.80 6.67
C TRP A 237 12.11 10.37 6.61
N SER A 238 12.45 9.51 7.57
CA SER A 238 11.93 8.12 7.56
C SER A 238 10.41 8.05 7.74
N HIS A 239 9.79 9.02 8.44
CA HIS A 239 8.35 9.09 8.61
C HIS A 239 7.66 9.44 7.29
N GLU A 240 8.25 10.32 6.49
CA GLU A 240 7.77 10.70 5.16
C GLU A 240 8.04 9.60 4.12
N ALA A 241 9.27 9.08 4.07
CA ALA A 241 9.66 8.03 3.13
C ALA A 241 8.81 6.75 3.29
N ARG A 242 8.42 6.39 4.52
CA ARG A 242 7.52 5.25 4.79
C ARG A 242 6.08 5.45 4.33
N ARG A 243 5.64 6.70 4.11
CA ARG A 243 4.33 7.00 3.53
C ARG A 243 4.37 6.99 2.00
N ARG A 244 5.56 7.02 1.41
CA ARG A 244 5.72 7.00 -0.03
C ARG A 244 5.35 5.63 -0.56
N GLN A 245 4.48 5.62 -1.55
CA GLN A 245 4.23 4.43 -2.34
C GLN A 245 5.48 4.09 -3.17
N SER A 246 5.93 2.84 -3.13
CA SER A 246 7.15 2.40 -3.84
C SER A 246 6.88 1.39 -4.97
N GLY A 247 5.61 1.20 -5.32
CA GLY A 247 5.16 0.24 -6.32
C GLY A 247 3.64 0.24 -6.41
N LEU A 248 3.05 -0.70 -7.15
CA LEU A 248 1.61 -0.83 -7.31
C LEU A 248 0.92 -1.00 -5.95
N LEU A 249 0.01 -0.09 -5.59
CA LEU A 249 -0.70 -0.18 -4.32
C LEU A 249 -2.00 -0.99 -4.46
N LEU A 250 -2.11 -2.04 -3.64
CA LEU A 250 -3.30 -2.88 -3.53
C LEU A 250 -4.08 -2.48 -2.27
N LEU A 251 -5.34 -2.07 -2.43
CA LEU A 251 -6.15 -1.57 -1.31
C LEU A 251 -7.65 -1.79 -1.49
N THR A 252 -8.38 -1.81 -0.38
CA THR A 252 -9.84 -1.82 -0.46
C THR A 252 -10.39 -0.42 -0.71
N ALA A 253 -11.57 -0.33 -1.34
CA ALA A 253 -12.23 0.95 -1.62
C ALA A 253 -12.38 1.84 -0.37
N HIS A 254 -12.65 1.24 0.80
CA HIS A 254 -12.73 1.96 2.08
C HIS A 254 -11.41 2.60 2.51
N ARG A 255 -10.28 1.99 2.16
CA ARG A 255 -8.94 2.51 2.48
C ARG A 255 -8.42 3.49 1.44
N ALA A 256 -9.03 3.50 0.25
CA ALA A 256 -8.65 4.42 -0.81
C ALA A 256 -9.15 5.85 -0.54
N LYS A 257 -10.14 6.04 0.34
CA LYS A 257 -10.66 7.37 0.68
C LYS A 257 -9.55 8.29 1.17
N GLY A 258 -9.41 9.44 0.51
CA GLY A 258 -8.37 10.43 0.81
C GLY A 258 -7.05 10.20 0.07
N LEU A 259 -6.87 9.08 -0.62
CA LEU A 259 -5.73 8.82 -1.49
C LEU A 259 -6.06 9.21 -2.95
N GLU A 260 -5.02 9.29 -3.77
CA GLU A 260 -5.09 9.66 -5.19
C GLU A 260 -4.01 8.92 -5.96
N PHE A 261 -4.34 8.46 -7.16
CA PHE A 261 -3.43 7.71 -8.04
C PHE A 261 -3.64 8.17 -9.47
N ASP A 262 -2.58 8.19 -10.27
CA ASP A 262 -2.71 8.54 -11.68
C ASP A 262 -3.52 7.49 -12.42
N ASP A 263 -3.22 6.22 -12.19
CA ASP A 263 -3.80 5.10 -12.91
C ASP A 263 -4.45 4.12 -11.93
N VAL A 264 -5.76 3.89 -12.09
CA VAL A 264 -6.53 3.04 -11.18
C VAL A 264 -7.23 1.93 -11.93
N VAL A 265 -7.14 0.72 -11.38
CA VAL A 265 -7.97 -0.41 -11.79
C VAL A 265 -8.89 -0.81 -10.63
N ILE A 266 -10.20 -0.91 -10.88
CA ILE A 266 -11.18 -1.35 -9.88
C ILE A 266 -11.62 -2.77 -10.24
N LEU A 267 -11.38 -3.72 -9.33
CA LEU A 267 -11.82 -5.10 -9.46
C LEU A 267 -13.30 -5.24 -9.13
N ASP A 268 -13.97 -6.16 -9.80
CA ASP A 268 -15.32 -6.64 -9.50
C ASP A 268 -15.30 -7.69 -8.37
N GLY A 269 -16.48 -7.97 -7.81
CA GLY A 269 -16.71 -8.87 -6.70
C GLY A 269 -17.00 -8.13 -5.40
N GLY A 270 -17.98 -8.63 -4.62
CA GLY A 270 -18.40 -8.02 -3.35
C GLY A 270 -19.30 -6.78 -3.47
N TRP A 271 -19.49 -6.22 -4.68
CA TRP A 271 -20.28 -4.99 -4.90
C TRP A 271 -21.81 -5.18 -4.89
N ALA A 272 -22.29 -6.43 -4.90
CA ALA A 272 -23.72 -6.75 -4.86
C ALA A 272 -24.28 -6.85 -3.42
N GLY A 273 -23.40 -6.79 -2.41
CA GLY A 273 -23.78 -7.00 -1.02
C GLY A 273 -24.66 -5.87 -0.48
N ARG A 274 -25.77 -6.22 0.17
CA ARG A 274 -26.43 -5.28 1.09
C ARG A 274 -25.48 -5.08 2.25
N SER A 275 -24.82 -3.93 2.30
CA SER A 275 -24.11 -3.51 3.50
C SER A 275 -25.05 -3.64 4.71
N ARG A 276 -24.49 -3.88 5.91
CA ARG A 276 -25.25 -3.73 7.17
C ARG A 276 -25.65 -2.27 7.44
N ASP A 277 -25.26 -1.36 6.54
CA ASP A 277 -25.61 0.04 6.54
C ASP A 277 -27.12 0.25 6.28
N LYS A 278 -27.65 1.34 6.84
CA LYS A 278 -29.03 1.77 6.61
C LYS A 278 -29.20 2.49 5.27
N ASP A 279 -28.10 2.92 4.65
CA ASP A 279 -28.09 3.55 3.32
C ASP A 279 -28.08 2.49 2.18
N PRO A 280 -29.16 2.38 1.38
CA PRO A 280 -29.24 1.44 0.26
C PRO A 280 -28.23 1.76 -0.86
N ASP A 281 -27.73 2.99 -0.94
CA ASP A 281 -26.75 3.44 -1.94
C ASP A 281 -25.30 3.44 -1.43
N SER A 282 -25.06 2.91 -0.23
CA SER A 282 -23.72 2.85 0.39
C SER A 282 -22.66 2.21 -0.51
N GLU A 283 -22.98 1.10 -1.18
CA GLU A 283 -22.05 0.43 -2.11
C GLU A 283 -21.79 1.28 -3.38
N ARG A 284 -22.79 2.02 -3.86
CA ARG A 284 -22.66 2.93 -5.00
C ARG A 284 -21.79 4.14 -4.66
N ARG A 285 -21.98 4.73 -3.46
CA ARG A 285 -21.12 5.80 -2.92
C ARG A 285 -19.68 5.30 -2.75
N LEU A 286 -19.51 4.08 -2.27
CA LEU A 286 -18.19 3.46 -2.13
C LEU A 286 -17.49 3.24 -3.49
N TYR A 287 -18.23 2.76 -4.49
CA TYR A 287 -17.72 2.60 -5.85
C TYR A 287 -17.35 3.95 -6.47
N TYR A 288 -18.19 4.97 -6.31
CA TYR A 288 -17.91 6.35 -6.69
C TYR A 288 -16.63 6.88 -6.02
N VAL A 289 -16.44 6.65 -4.72
CA VAL A 289 -15.20 7.00 -4.01
C VAL A 289 -14.00 6.32 -4.66
N ALA A 290 -14.08 5.03 -4.99
CA ALA A 290 -13.01 4.30 -5.64
C ALA A 290 -12.68 4.87 -7.04
N MET A 291 -13.69 5.22 -7.85
CA MET A 291 -13.49 5.82 -9.17
C MET A 291 -12.80 7.19 -9.10
N THR A 292 -13.21 8.03 -8.15
CA THR A 292 -12.65 9.39 -7.98
C THR A 292 -11.23 9.42 -7.40
N ARG A 293 -10.62 8.25 -7.16
CA ARG A 293 -9.19 8.16 -6.80
C ARG A 293 -8.30 8.30 -8.04
N ALA A 294 -8.84 8.05 -9.23
CA ALA A 294 -8.12 8.13 -10.49
C ALA A 294 -7.94 9.58 -10.97
N ARG A 295 -6.73 9.94 -11.38
CA ARG A 295 -6.42 11.25 -11.97
C ARG A 295 -6.39 11.20 -13.49
N ARG A 296 -5.70 10.20 -14.04
CA ARG A 296 -5.36 10.07 -15.46
C ARG A 296 -6.12 8.94 -16.15
N SER A 297 -6.02 7.70 -15.65
CA SER A 297 -6.71 6.54 -16.24
C SER A 297 -7.54 5.78 -15.22
N LEU A 298 -8.64 5.20 -15.69
CA LEU A 298 -9.53 4.37 -14.90
C LEU A 298 -9.99 3.16 -15.72
N ALA A 299 -9.73 1.96 -15.19
CA ALA A 299 -10.28 0.72 -15.71
C ALA A 299 -11.17 0.05 -14.66
N LEU A 300 -12.33 -0.42 -15.10
CA LEU A 300 -13.33 -1.10 -14.29
C LEU A 300 -13.46 -2.52 -14.80
N LEU A 301 -13.20 -3.50 -13.94
CA LEU A 301 -13.41 -4.90 -14.27
C LEU A 301 -14.89 -5.20 -14.10
N SER A 302 -15.42 -6.02 -15.00
CA SER A 302 -16.75 -6.61 -14.88
C SER A 302 -16.62 -8.10 -15.14
N MET A 303 -17.06 -8.90 -14.19
CA MET A 303 -17.18 -10.33 -14.41
C MET A 303 -18.31 -10.62 -15.40
N LYS A 304 -18.38 -11.84 -15.93
CA LYS A 304 -19.38 -12.23 -16.96
C LYS A 304 -20.86 -12.10 -16.52
N ARG A 305 -21.13 -11.81 -15.25
CA ARG A 305 -22.47 -11.45 -14.77
C ARG A 305 -22.63 -9.94 -14.83
N ARG A 306 -23.81 -9.45 -15.22
CA ARG A 306 -24.11 -8.00 -15.25
C ARG A 306 -23.72 -7.35 -13.92
N HIS A 307 -22.74 -6.44 -13.96
CA HIS A 307 -22.25 -5.75 -12.78
C HIS A 307 -23.36 -4.88 -12.16
N PRO A 308 -23.62 -4.93 -10.84
CA PRO A 308 -24.77 -4.27 -10.21
C PRO A 308 -24.79 -2.75 -10.33
N ILE A 309 -23.61 -2.11 -10.36
CA ILE A 309 -23.47 -0.64 -10.41
C ILE A 309 -23.29 -0.10 -11.84
N ILE A 310 -22.39 -0.70 -12.63
CA ILE A 310 -21.99 -0.17 -13.95
C ILE A 310 -22.65 -0.88 -15.14
N GLY A 311 -23.45 -1.92 -14.90
CA GLY A 311 -24.07 -2.72 -15.97
C GLY A 311 -24.93 -1.89 -16.93
N ASP A 312 -25.56 -0.82 -16.42
CA ASP A 312 -26.64 -0.08 -17.10
C ASP A 312 -26.24 1.33 -17.49
N LEU A 313 -24.97 1.67 -17.32
CA LEU A 313 -24.48 3.01 -17.61
C LEU A 313 -24.15 3.14 -19.10
N ASP A 314 -24.81 4.07 -19.76
CA ASP A 314 -24.57 4.41 -21.16
C ASP A 314 -24.14 5.87 -21.25
N ASP A 315 -22.83 6.10 -21.41
CA ASP A 315 -22.24 7.42 -21.55
C ASP A 315 -20.97 7.32 -22.42
N PRO A 316 -20.70 8.29 -23.33
CA PRO A 316 -19.51 8.29 -24.18
C PRO A 316 -18.17 8.26 -23.43
N ALA A 317 -18.16 8.66 -22.15
CA ALA A 317 -16.99 8.57 -21.29
C ALA A 317 -16.56 7.12 -21.00
N PHE A 318 -17.43 6.13 -21.21
CA PHE A 318 -17.11 4.71 -21.08
C PHE A 318 -16.67 4.08 -22.40
N LEU A 319 -15.77 3.10 -22.32
CA LEU A 319 -15.39 2.22 -23.42
C LEU A 319 -15.39 0.77 -22.94
N ARG A 320 -16.32 -0.04 -23.44
CA ARG A 320 -16.39 -1.48 -23.15
C ARG A 320 -15.46 -2.25 -24.08
N ARG A 321 -14.66 -3.16 -23.51
CA ARG A 321 -13.67 -3.96 -24.23
C ARG A 321 -13.56 -5.37 -23.66
N GLU A 322 -13.20 -6.29 -24.54
CA GLU A 322 -12.82 -7.67 -24.25
C GLU A 322 -11.42 -7.90 -24.83
N PRO A 323 -10.36 -7.53 -24.10
CA PRO A 323 -9.00 -7.51 -24.65
C PRO A 323 -8.36 -8.89 -24.85
N GLY A 324 -9.09 -9.98 -24.58
CA GLY A 324 -8.59 -11.34 -24.61
C GLY A 324 -7.81 -11.71 -23.35
N LEU A 325 -8.13 -12.86 -22.76
CA LEU A 325 -7.23 -13.56 -21.86
C LEU A 325 -6.26 -14.42 -22.69
N GLU A 326 -4.99 -14.00 -22.75
CA GLU A 326 -3.94 -14.92 -23.18
C GLU A 326 -3.81 -16.04 -22.14
N PRO A 327 -3.35 -17.25 -22.53
CA PRO A 327 -3.02 -18.31 -21.59
C PRO A 327 -1.80 -17.89 -20.75
N ILE A 328 -2.03 -17.02 -19.77
CA ILE A 328 -1.09 -16.76 -18.70
C ILE A 328 -1.21 -17.93 -17.74
N ASP A 329 -0.07 -18.53 -17.39
CA ASP A 329 -0.03 -19.54 -16.33
C ASP A 329 -0.50 -18.90 -15.02
N VAL A 330 -1.76 -19.15 -14.67
CA VAL A 330 -2.37 -18.70 -13.43
C VAL A 330 -2.14 -19.67 -12.27
N SER A 331 -1.27 -20.68 -12.43
CA SER A 331 -0.87 -21.60 -11.34
C SER A 331 -0.26 -20.86 -10.14
N GLY A 332 0.25 -19.64 -10.36
CA GLY A 332 0.68 -18.70 -9.34
C GLY A 332 -0.43 -18.04 -8.52
N GLY A 333 -1.66 -17.99 -9.04
CA GLY A 333 -2.81 -17.30 -8.42
C GLY A 333 -3.26 -17.89 -7.08
N ASP A 334 -2.82 -19.12 -6.77
CA ASP A 334 -3.09 -19.79 -5.48
C ASP A 334 -2.05 -19.44 -4.40
N LYS A 335 -1.00 -18.69 -4.76
CA LYS A 335 -0.01 -18.23 -3.78
C LYS A 335 -0.60 -17.16 -2.87
N LEU A 336 -0.31 -17.25 -1.58
CA LEU A 336 -0.68 -16.28 -0.56
C LEU A 336 0.58 -15.73 0.10
N TYR A 337 0.82 -14.44 -0.09
CA TYR A 337 1.94 -13.72 0.50
C TYR A 337 1.54 -13.21 1.89
N ARG A 338 2.38 -13.47 2.89
CA ARG A 338 2.16 -13.11 4.29
C ARG A 338 3.48 -12.68 4.92
N THR A 339 3.61 -11.38 5.16
CA THR A 339 4.66 -10.83 6.02
C THR A 339 4.08 -10.66 7.44
N PRO A 340 4.45 -11.48 8.44
CA PRO A 340 3.90 -11.37 9.79
C PRO A 340 4.26 -10.02 10.42
N GLU A 341 3.32 -9.42 11.15
CA GLU A 341 3.62 -8.24 11.96
C GLU A 341 4.55 -8.60 13.13
N LEU A 342 5.21 -7.61 13.75
CA LEU A 342 6.02 -7.84 14.97
C LEU A 342 5.20 -8.47 16.10
N SER A 343 3.90 -8.19 16.20
CA SER A 343 2.98 -8.83 17.15
C SER A 343 2.75 -10.32 16.88
N ASN A 344 3.12 -10.80 15.69
CA ASN A 344 3.06 -12.20 15.28
C ASN A 344 4.42 -12.89 15.34
N VAL A 345 5.46 -12.20 15.81
CA VAL A 345 6.80 -12.75 16.01
C VAL A 345 7.09 -12.82 17.51
N ASP A 346 7.74 -13.89 17.96
CA ASP A 346 8.26 -13.98 19.31
C ASP A 346 9.51 -13.12 19.45
N LEU A 347 9.27 -11.85 19.81
CA LEU A 347 10.30 -10.81 19.89
C LEU A 347 11.43 -11.14 20.86
N SER A 348 11.23 -12.04 21.82
CA SER A 348 12.22 -12.41 22.82
C SER A 348 12.93 -13.74 22.52
N TYR A 349 12.68 -14.36 21.36
CA TYR A 349 13.26 -15.66 20.99
C TYR A 349 14.78 -15.69 21.11
N ALA A 350 15.48 -14.83 20.36
CA ALA A 350 16.94 -14.79 20.38
C ALA A 350 17.50 -14.27 21.72
N GLY A 351 16.78 -13.37 22.38
CA GLY A 351 17.13 -12.84 23.70
C GLY A 351 17.22 -13.92 24.78
N ARG A 352 16.40 -14.98 24.70
CA ARG A 352 16.40 -16.08 25.68
C ARG A 352 17.45 -17.17 25.43
N LEU A 353 18.09 -17.19 24.26
CA LEU A 353 19.06 -18.23 23.90
C LEU A 353 20.28 -18.22 24.84
N ARG A 354 20.90 -19.37 25.08
CA ARG A 354 22.15 -19.44 25.86
C ARG A 354 23.34 -18.92 25.04
N GLU A 355 24.41 -18.54 25.71
CA GLU A 355 25.67 -18.22 25.03
C GLU A 355 26.21 -19.44 24.26
N GLY A 356 26.84 -19.20 23.12
CA GLY A 356 27.31 -20.26 22.22
C GLY A 356 26.22 -21.00 21.44
N HIS A 357 24.93 -20.70 21.63
CA HIS A 357 23.86 -21.36 20.88
C HIS A 357 23.99 -21.11 19.36
N ILE A 358 23.92 -22.17 18.56
CA ILE A 358 24.16 -22.12 17.10
C ILE A 358 23.31 -21.08 16.36
N ALA A 359 22.07 -20.88 16.80
CA ALA A 359 21.14 -19.90 16.24
C ALA A 359 21.67 -18.46 16.31
N LEU A 360 22.49 -18.10 17.32
CA LEU A 360 23.05 -16.75 17.43
C LEU A 360 24.04 -16.46 16.29
N ARG A 361 24.89 -17.45 15.98
CA ARG A 361 25.83 -17.35 14.83
C ARG A 361 25.08 -17.38 13.50
N ALA A 362 23.98 -18.12 13.41
CA ALA A 362 23.12 -18.12 12.22
C ALA A 362 22.47 -16.74 12.00
N LEU A 363 21.93 -16.15 13.06
CA LEU A 363 21.33 -14.81 13.06
C LEU A 363 22.30 -13.70 12.64
N GLU A 364 23.56 -13.79 13.02
CA GLU A 364 24.61 -12.84 12.60
C GLU A 364 24.90 -12.90 11.10
N ARG A 365 24.80 -14.09 10.50
CA ARG A 365 25.10 -14.32 9.07
C ARG A 365 23.89 -14.06 8.16
N LEU A 366 22.70 -14.08 8.73
CA LEU A 366 21.44 -14.00 8.00
C LEU A 366 21.25 -12.60 7.40
N ASN A 367 20.99 -12.51 6.11
CA ASN A 367 20.73 -11.27 5.38
C ASN A 367 19.27 -11.16 4.94
N VAL A 368 18.84 -9.94 4.68
CA VAL A 368 17.52 -9.67 4.11
C VAL A 368 17.48 -10.20 2.69
N GLY A 369 16.43 -10.95 2.36
CA GLY A 369 16.30 -11.70 1.10
C GLY A 369 16.76 -13.17 1.19
N ASP A 370 17.52 -13.56 2.22
CA ASP A 370 17.94 -14.96 2.41
C ASP A 370 16.71 -15.86 2.56
N PRO A 371 16.68 -17.05 1.93
CA PRO A 371 15.56 -17.96 2.05
C PRO A 371 15.49 -18.56 3.46
N VAL A 372 14.27 -18.74 3.94
CA VAL A 372 13.96 -19.33 5.24
C VAL A 372 12.87 -20.38 5.11
N GLY A 373 12.95 -21.41 5.92
CA GLY A 373 11.91 -22.43 6.08
C GLY A 373 10.98 -22.13 7.25
N LEU A 374 9.82 -22.79 7.25
CA LEU A 374 8.88 -22.79 8.36
C LEU A 374 8.73 -24.22 8.90
N ARG A 375 8.89 -24.41 10.21
CA ARG A 375 8.77 -25.71 10.89
C ARG A 375 7.81 -25.61 12.07
N GLN A 376 6.81 -26.48 12.12
CA GLN A 376 5.91 -26.54 13.27
C GLN A 376 6.57 -27.31 14.42
N ARG A 377 6.55 -26.73 15.63
CA ARG A 377 7.01 -27.40 16.85
C ARG A 377 6.02 -27.11 17.97
N GLY A 378 5.15 -28.08 18.25
CA GLY A 378 4.05 -27.90 19.19
C GLY A 378 3.02 -26.91 18.65
N ASP A 379 2.67 -25.90 19.46
CA ASP A 379 1.71 -24.84 19.15
C ASP A 379 2.32 -23.65 18.37
N ARG A 380 3.62 -23.69 18.10
CA ARG A 380 4.37 -22.58 17.49
C ARG A 380 5.08 -22.98 16.22
N TRP A 381 5.42 -21.95 15.43
CA TRP A 381 6.19 -22.08 14.22
C TRP A 381 7.60 -21.52 14.44
N LEU A 382 8.61 -22.27 14.00
CA LEU A 382 10.00 -21.85 13.95
C LEU A 382 10.32 -21.39 12.54
N VAL A 383 11.02 -20.27 12.44
CA VAL A 383 11.66 -19.80 11.21
C VAL A 383 13.07 -20.38 11.21
N VAL A 384 13.43 -21.14 10.19
CA VAL A 384 14.74 -21.80 10.08
C VAL A 384 15.51 -21.27 8.87
N ASP A 385 16.83 -21.22 8.96
CA ASP A 385 17.68 -20.91 7.81
C ASP A 385 17.82 -22.12 6.86
N GLN A 386 18.60 -21.97 5.79
CA GLN A 386 18.89 -23.05 4.83
C GLN A 386 19.58 -24.29 5.44
N ARG A 387 20.15 -24.16 6.65
CA ARG A 387 20.83 -25.24 7.37
C ARG A 387 19.93 -25.86 8.43
N GLU A 388 18.62 -25.59 8.36
CA GLU A 388 17.60 -25.99 9.34
C GLU A 388 17.87 -25.46 10.77
N VAL A 389 18.70 -24.41 10.91
CA VAL A 389 18.95 -23.79 12.20
C VAL A 389 17.83 -22.81 12.52
N PRO A 390 17.17 -22.91 13.68
CA PRO A 390 16.14 -21.95 14.07
C PRO A 390 16.71 -20.54 14.23
N VAL A 391 16.30 -19.62 13.36
CA VAL A 391 16.67 -18.19 13.39
C VAL A 391 15.53 -17.31 13.93
N GLY A 392 14.36 -17.88 14.16
CA GLY A 392 13.24 -17.14 14.74
C GLY A 392 12.13 -18.07 15.22
N ARG A 393 11.15 -17.47 15.91
CA ARG A 393 9.92 -18.13 16.33
C ARG A 393 8.76 -17.17 16.13
N LEU A 394 7.64 -17.67 15.60
CA LEU A 394 6.40 -16.91 15.50
C LEU A 394 5.62 -17.00 16.81
N ALA A 395 4.85 -15.95 17.11
CA ALA A 395 3.99 -15.89 18.29
C ALA A 395 2.84 -16.91 18.17
N THR A 396 2.22 -17.29 19.29
CA THR A 396 1.09 -18.22 19.32
C THR A 396 -0.16 -17.67 18.61
N SER A 397 -0.26 -16.34 18.51
CA SER A 397 -1.30 -15.64 17.77
C SER A 397 -1.12 -15.71 16.26
N PHE A 398 0.06 -16.08 15.76
CA PHE A 398 0.26 -16.27 14.33
C PHE A 398 -0.47 -17.52 13.87
N LYS A 399 -1.31 -17.36 12.85
CA LYS A 399 -2.02 -18.45 12.18
C LYS A 399 -1.68 -18.42 10.70
N PRO A 400 -1.11 -19.49 10.13
CA PRO A 400 -1.03 -19.65 8.69
C PRO A 400 -2.42 -19.51 8.05
N PRO A 401 -2.49 -19.11 6.75
CA PRO A 401 -3.76 -19.09 6.05
C PRO A 401 -4.44 -20.47 6.08
N GLU A 402 -5.73 -20.50 6.39
CA GLU A 402 -6.51 -21.73 6.49
C GLU A 402 -6.53 -22.45 5.13
N GLY A 403 -6.34 -23.77 5.16
CA GLY A 403 -6.31 -24.60 3.96
C GLY A 403 -5.05 -24.45 3.08
N ALA A 404 -4.07 -23.62 3.45
CA ALA A 404 -2.88 -23.38 2.63
C ALA A 404 -1.61 -24.07 3.18
N ALA A 405 -0.80 -24.61 2.28
CA ALA A 405 0.50 -25.19 2.58
C ALA A 405 1.63 -24.16 2.41
N PHE A 406 2.62 -24.17 3.31
CA PHE A 406 3.82 -23.32 3.15
C PHE A 406 4.65 -23.78 1.94
N VAL A 407 5.08 -22.83 1.10
CA VAL A 407 5.86 -23.08 -0.11
C VAL A 407 7.29 -22.61 0.04
N GLU A 408 7.47 -21.32 0.33
CA GLU A 408 8.79 -20.71 0.49
C GLU A 408 8.70 -19.53 1.45
N GLY A 409 9.85 -19.12 1.97
CA GLY A 409 9.96 -17.91 2.79
C GLY A 409 11.29 -17.24 2.55
N ARG A 410 11.34 -15.93 2.82
CA ARG A 410 12.56 -15.12 2.77
C ARG A 410 12.64 -14.23 3.99
N VAL A 411 13.82 -13.76 4.34
CA VAL A 411 13.97 -12.74 5.39
C VAL A 411 13.47 -11.41 4.84
N HIS A 412 12.34 -10.92 5.36
CA HIS A 412 11.82 -9.61 5.00
C HIS A 412 12.62 -8.49 5.68
N ALA A 413 12.88 -8.64 6.97
CA ALA A 413 13.63 -7.69 7.77
C ALA A 413 14.31 -8.38 8.96
N VAL A 414 15.42 -7.83 9.41
CA VAL A 414 16.03 -8.17 10.69
C VAL A 414 15.94 -6.93 11.57
N CYS A 415 15.14 -6.99 12.61
CA CYS A 415 15.00 -5.92 13.60
C CYS A 415 15.95 -6.17 14.78
N VAL A 416 16.42 -5.11 15.43
CA VAL A 416 17.10 -5.17 16.73
C VAL A 416 16.07 -4.87 17.81
N TRP A 417 16.05 -5.74 18.82
CA TRP A 417 15.21 -5.59 20.00
C TRP A 417 16.07 -5.38 21.23
N PHE A 418 15.61 -4.56 22.17
CA PHE A 418 16.31 -4.26 23.41
C PHE A 418 15.57 -4.87 24.60
N ARG A 419 16.31 -5.20 25.66
CA ARG A 419 15.76 -5.73 26.91
C ARG A 419 14.70 -4.81 27.51
N GLU A 420 14.95 -3.50 27.45
CA GLU A 420 14.07 -2.47 28.00
C GLU A 420 12.69 -2.44 27.33
N ASP A 421 12.60 -2.87 26.06
CA ASP A 421 11.36 -2.91 25.29
C ASP A 421 10.47 -4.12 25.61
N GLY A 422 10.98 -5.10 26.36
CA GLY A 422 10.23 -6.28 26.77
C GLY A 422 9.26 -5.94 27.92
N ALA A 423 8.07 -6.57 27.89
CA ALA A 423 7.18 -6.53 29.05
C ALA A 423 7.90 -7.09 30.30
N ASP A 424 7.64 -6.48 31.46
CA ASP A 424 8.35 -6.79 32.71
C ASP A 424 8.37 -8.28 33.03
N GLU A 425 7.28 -8.99 32.72
CA GLU A 425 7.08 -10.43 32.92
C GLU A 425 8.09 -11.34 32.18
N TYR A 426 8.77 -10.83 31.14
CA TYR A 426 9.74 -11.61 30.36
C TYR A 426 11.19 -11.15 30.53
N ARG A 427 11.44 -10.09 31.32
CA ARG A 427 12.78 -9.51 31.50
C ARG A 427 13.77 -10.50 32.11
N ASP A 428 13.34 -11.30 33.08
CA ASP A 428 14.19 -12.28 33.78
C ASP A 428 14.61 -13.46 32.90
N GLN A 429 13.87 -13.73 31.82
CA GLN A 429 14.17 -14.84 30.91
C GLN A 429 15.21 -14.46 29.84
N VAL A 430 15.40 -13.17 29.62
CA VAL A 430 16.26 -12.63 28.56
C VAL A 430 17.70 -12.49 29.06
N ARG A 431 18.62 -13.08 28.32
CA ARG A 431 20.04 -13.22 28.70
C ARG A 431 20.95 -12.16 28.07
N ARG A 432 20.39 -11.18 27.34
CA ARG A 432 21.14 -10.18 26.56
C ARG A 432 20.45 -8.81 26.59
N ASP A 433 21.22 -7.74 26.43
CA ASP A 433 20.68 -6.38 26.41
C ASP A 433 20.05 -6.01 25.06
N LYS A 434 20.57 -6.56 23.96
CA LYS A 434 19.98 -6.43 22.62
C LYS A 434 20.18 -7.70 21.81
N TRP A 435 19.26 -7.98 20.88
CA TRP A 435 19.32 -9.16 20.01
C TRP A 435 18.56 -8.94 18.69
N PRO A 436 18.88 -9.70 17.63
CA PRO A 436 18.14 -9.64 16.37
C PRO A 436 16.81 -10.41 16.45
N VAL A 437 15.82 -9.91 15.72
CA VAL A 437 14.48 -10.48 15.54
C VAL A 437 14.21 -10.56 14.05
N VAL A 438 14.02 -11.78 13.55
CA VAL A 438 13.75 -12.05 12.14
C VAL A 438 12.27 -11.89 11.85
N VAL A 439 11.93 -11.02 10.91
CA VAL A 439 10.60 -10.92 10.31
C VAL A 439 10.68 -11.60 8.95
N PRO A 440 10.02 -12.76 8.75
CA PRO A 440 10.01 -13.41 7.45
C PRO A 440 8.96 -12.81 6.53
N ASP A 441 9.14 -12.95 5.22
CA ASP A 441 8.06 -12.96 4.25
C ASP A 441 7.75 -14.42 3.91
N LEU A 442 6.49 -14.83 4.02
CA LEU A 442 6.07 -16.22 3.90
C LEU A 442 5.10 -16.38 2.75
N VAL A 443 5.35 -17.37 1.90
CA VAL A 443 4.50 -17.72 0.76
C VAL A 443 3.83 -19.06 1.05
N TYR A 444 2.51 -19.06 0.94
CA TYR A 444 1.68 -20.26 1.04
C TYR A 444 1.03 -20.55 -0.31
N ARG A 445 0.51 -21.75 -0.52
CA ARG A 445 -0.32 -22.14 -1.66
C ARG A 445 -1.58 -22.81 -1.16
N ARG A 446 -2.75 -22.38 -1.66
CA ARG A 446 -4.05 -22.98 -1.33
C ARG A 446 -4.19 -24.40 -1.87
#